data_AF-A0A6L8EVF4-F1
#
_entry.id   AF-A0A6L8EVF4-F1
#
_cell.length_a   1.000
_cell.length_b   1.000
_cell.length_c   1.000
_cell.angle_alpha   90.00
_cell.angle_beta   90.00
_cell.angle_gamma   90.00
#
_symmetry.space_group_name_H-M   'P 1'
#
loop_
_entity.id
_entity.type
_entity.pdbx_description
1 polymer ?
#
loop_
_entity_poly.entity_id
_entity_poly.type
_entity_poly.pdbx_seq_one_letter_code
_entity_poly.pdbx_strand_id
1 'polypeptide(L)'
;MPYSDWTAEEIGARGEEIYQTQIRDKVDPKHKGMFLVLDIETGAYEIADEDLEATKRLLAKNPKAMTYGVRIGYPATHGIGFSFLEYNVEYDNDNREN
;
A
#
# COMPACT_ATOMS: atom_id res chain seq x y z
N MET A 1 8.89 -17.85 -15.50
CA MET A 1 7.43 -17.60 -15.45
C MET A 1 7.27 -16.10 -15.27
N PRO A 2 6.73 -15.33 -16.22
CA PRO A 2 6.67 -13.89 -16.05
C PRO A 2 5.52 -13.55 -15.11
N TYR A 3 5.85 -13.03 -13.92
CA TYR A 3 4.89 -12.37 -13.06
C TYR A 3 4.56 -11.01 -13.69
N SER A 4 3.33 -10.92 -14.19
CA SER A 4 2.52 -9.71 -14.37
C SER A 4 2.95 -8.64 -15.38
N ASP A 5 2.09 -8.40 -16.37
CA ASP A 5 2.09 -7.29 -17.35
C ASP A 5 2.06 -5.86 -16.75
N TRP A 6 2.19 -5.70 -15.43
CA TRP A 6 2.01 -4.43 -14.74
C TRP A 6 3.34 -3.82 -14.32
N THR A 7 3.66 -2.64 -14.83
CA THR A 7 4.78 -1.82 -14.35
C THR A 7 4.46 -1.15 -13.02
N ALA A 8 5.50 -0.77 -12.26
CA ALA A 8 5.31 -0.05 -10.98
C ALA A 8 4.52 1.26 -11.15
N GLU A 9 4.66 1.93 -12.30
CA GLU A 9 3.90 3.13 -12.65
C GLU A 9 2.41 2.83 -12.86
N GLU A 10 2.08 1.75 -13.58
CA GLU A 10 0.69 1.33 -13.77
C GLU A 10 0.04 0.88 -12.46
N ILE A 11 0.80 0.23 -11.58
CA ILE A 11 0.35 -0.13 -10.24
C ILE A 11 0.07 1.12 -9.41
N GLY A 12 0.96 2.11 -9.47
CA GLY A 12 0.79 3.42 -8.86
C GLY A 12 -0.47 4.13 -9.34
N ALA A 13 -0.63 4.27 -10.66
CA ALA A 13 -1.76 4.96 -11.27
C ALA A 13 -3.10 4.28 -10.96
N ARG A 14 -3.14 2.94 -11.08
CA ARG A 14 -4.37 2.17 -10.81
C ARG A 14 -4.74 2.18 -9.33
N GLY A 15 -3.76 2.02 -8.45
CA GLY A 15 -3.99 2.09 -7.01
C GLY A 15 -4.45 3.48 -6.57
N GLU A 16 -3.86 4.52 -7.14
CA GLU A 16 -4.29 5.90 -6.92
C GLU A 16 -5.72 6.14 -7.38
N GLU A 17 -6.09 5.69 -8.58
CA GLU A 17 -7.46 5.83 -9.10
C GLU A 17 -8.48 5.15 -8.19
N ILE A 18 -8.22 3.90 -7.78
CA ILE A 18 -9.09 3.15 -6.85
C ILE A 18 -9.22 3.88 -5.52
N TYR A 19 -8.09 4.36 -4.98
CA TYR A 19 -8.08 5.09 -3.73
C TYR A 19 -8.93 6.36 -3.83
N GLN A 20 -8.71 7.20 -4.84
CA GLN A 20 -9.41 8.47 -5.00
C GLN A 20 -10.90 8.30 -5.26
N THR A 21 -11.29 7.34 -6.09
CA THR A 21 -12.68 7.19 -6.55
C THR A 21 -13.55 6.40 -5.58
N GLN A 22 -13.01 5.39 -4.89
CA GLN A 22 -13.82 4.43 -4.13
C GLN A 22 -13.58 4.44 -2.62
N ILE A 23 -12.35 4.77 -2.20
CA ILE A 23 -11.90 4.54 -0.82
C ILE A 23 -11.81 5.86 -0.04
N ARG A 24 -11.27 6.92 -0.65
CA ARG A 24 -11.01 8.22 -0.03
C ARG A 24 -12.21 8.74 0.77
N ASP A 25 -13.37 8.82 0.13
CA ASP A 25 -14.59 9.35 0.75
C ASP A 25 -15.05 8.55 1.97
N LYS A 26 -14.73 7.24 2.01
CA LYS A 26 -15.10 6.33 3.10
C LYS A 26 -14.12 6.39 4.28
N VAL A 27 -12.83 6.63 4.01
CA VAL A 27 -11.75 6.49 5.01
C VAL A 27 -11.27 7.83 5.57
N ASP A 28 -11.32 8.91 4.78
CA ASP A 28 -10.86 10.25 5.19
C ASP A 28 -11.47 10.76 6.52
N PRO A 29 -12.80 10.67 6.75
CA PRO A 29 -13.39 11.24 7.97
C PRO A 29 -13.02 10.49 9.26
N LYS A 30 -12.53 9.23 9.18
CA LYS A 30 -12.30 8.37 10.34
C LYS A 30 -10.84 7.96 10.53
N HIS A 31 -10.04 7.96 9.47
CA HIS A 31 -8.70 7.39 9.43
C HIS A 31 -7.64 8.38 8.95
N LYS A 32 -7.92 9.69 9.02
CA LYS A 32 -6.98 10.74 8.65
C LYS A 32 -5.64 10.57 9.38
N GLY A 33 -4.55 10.58 8.61
CA GLY A 33 -3.19 10.42 9.12
C GLY A 33 -2.67 8.98 9.17
N MET A 34 -3.54 7.98 9.02
CA MET A 34 -3.19 6.56 8.96
C MET A 34 -2.70 6.15 7.56
N PHE A 35 -2.02 5.01 7.48
CA PHE A 35 -1.59 4.38 6.24
C PHE A 35 -2.63 3.39 5.74
N LEU A 36 -2.93 3.49 4.45
CA LEU A 36 -3.77 2.56 3.72
C LEU A 36 -2.92 1.82 2.70
N VAL A 37 -3.01 0.50 2.70
CA VAL A 37 -2.39 -0.35 1.69
C VAL A 37 -3.50 -1.13 1.01
N LEU A 38 -3.58 -1.01 -0.31
CA LEU A 38 -4.58 -1.69 -1.12
C LEU A 38 -3.94 -2.60 -2.16
N ASP A 39 -4.59 -3.71 -2.43
CA ASP A 39 -4.26 -4.61 -3.53
C ASP A 39 -4.99 -4.14 -4.79
N ILE A 40 -4.26 -3.80 -5.84
CA ILE A 40 -4.86 -3.23 -7.07
C ILE A 40 -5.62 -4.27 -7.91
N GLU A 41 -5.35 -5.56 -7.67
CA GLU A 41 -5.93 -6.67 -8.44
C GLU A 41 -7.32 -7.03 -7.89
N THR A 42 -7.44 -7.16 -6.57
CA THR A 42 -8.69 -7.50 -5.88
C THR A 42 -9.45 -6.30 -5.34
N GLY A 43 -8.80 -5.15 -5.16
CA GLY A 43 -9.36 -3.99 -4.47
C GLY A 43 -9.46 -4.14 -2.95
N ALA A 44 -8.92 -5.22 -2.37
CA ALA A 44 -8.84 -5.39 -0.93
C ALA A 44 -7.89 -4.34 -0.32
N TYR A 45 -8.26 -3.75 0.80
CA TYR A 45 -7.41 -2.76 1.47
C TYR A 45 -7.35 -2.97 2.97
N GLU A 46 -6.22 -2.62 3.55
CA GLU A 46 -5.98 -2.60 4.99
C GLU A 46 -5.56 -1.18 5.42
N ILE A 47 -5.91 -0.81 6.63
CA ILE A 47 -5.56 0.49 7.23
C ILE A 47 -4.85 0.21 8.55
N ALA A 48 -3.70 0.83 8.75
CA ALA A 48 -2.94 0.78 10.00
C ALA A 48 -2.26 2.12 10.29
N ASP A 49 -1.78 2.29 11.51
CA ASP A 49 -1.05 3.51 11.89
C ASP A 49 0.34 3.58 11.23
N GLU A 50 0.92 2.42 10.90
CA GLU A 50 2.22 2.26 10.25
C GLU A 50 2.07 1.54 8.90
N ASP A 51 2.86 1.92 7.90
CA ASP A 51 2.81 1.36 6.54
C ASP A 51 3.18 -0.14 6.54
N LEU A 52 4.16 -0.53 7.35
CA LEU A 52 4.63 -1.90 7.44
C LEU A 52 3.54 -2.81 8.02
N GLU A 53 2.79 -2.35 9.00
CA GLU A 53 1.70 -3.10 9.63
C GLU A 53 0.53 -3.31 8.65
N ALA A 54 0.15 -2.27 7.90
CA ALA A 54 -0.89 -2.39 6.87
C ALA A 54 -0.46 -3.37 5.77
N THR A 55 0.80 -3.29 5.33
CA THR A 55 1.37 -4.18 4.31
C THR A 55 1.41 -5.63 4.79
N LYS A 56 1.93 -5.87 6.01
CA LYS A 56 1.97 -7.22 6.61
C LYS A 56 0.58 -7.85 6.69
N ARG A 57 -0.43 -7.10 7.11
CA ARG A 57 -1.82 -7.61 7.18
C ARG A 57 -2.38 -7.96 5.82
N LEU A 58 -2.09 -7.16 4.80
CA LEU A 58 -2.54 -7.41 3.44
C LEU A 58 -1.83 -8.65 2.84
N LEU A 59 -0.51 -8.75 3.01
CA LEU A 59 0.28 -9.89 2.52
C LEU A 59 -0.03 -11.19 3.28
N ALA A 60 -0.39 -11.11 4.57
CA ALA A 60 -0.87 -12.26 5.32
C ALA A 60 -2.19 -12.83 4.75
N LYS A 61 -3.03 -11.99 4.14
CA LYS A 61 -4.26 -12.41 3.46
C LYS A 61 -3.99 -12.84 2.02
N ASN A 62 -3.14 -12.10 1.31
CA ASN A 62 -2.78 -12.38 -0.07
C ASN A 62 -1.27 -12.15 -0.28
N PRO A 63 -0.44 -13.22 -0.22
CA PRO A 63 1.02 -13.09 -0.35
C PRO A 63 1.49 -12.71 -1.76
N LYS A 64 0.58 -12.68 -2.75
CA LYS A 64 0.85 -12.24 -4.13
C LYS A 64 0.19 -10.90 -4.46
N ALA A 65 -0.27 -10.16 -3.45
CA ALA A 65 -0.93 -8.87 -3.66
C ALA A 65 0.01 -7.87 -4.33
N MET A 66 -0.54 -7.09 -5.27
CA MET A 66 0.12 -5.93 -5.85
C MET A 66 -0.28 -4.70 -5.05
N THR A 67 0.62 -4.28 -4.16
CA THR A 67 0.29 -3.32 -3.12
C THR A 67 0.52 -1.88 -3.56
N TYR A 68 -0.46 -1.03 -3.29
CA TYR A 68 -0.35 0.43 -3.39
C TYR A 68 -0.56 1.05 -2.01
N GLY A 69 0.40 1.85 -1.56
CA GLY A 69 0.40 2.49 -0.25
C GLY A 69 0.14 4.00 -0.34
N VAL A 70 -0.76 4.51 0.49
CA VAL A 70 -1.07 5.95 0.57
C VAL A 70 -1.40 6.37 2.01
N ARG A 71 -1.03 7.60 2.37
CA ARG A 71 -1.41 8.20 3.64
C ARG A 71 -2.74 8.93 3.52
N ILE A 72 -3.70 8.57 4.38
CA ILE A 72 -5.05 9.11 4.34
C ILE A 72 -5.07 10.58 4.76
N GLY A 73 -5.81 11.41 4.02
CA GLY A 73 -6.02 12.84 4.33
C GLY A 73 -4.86 13.77 3.97
N TYR A 74 -3.86 13.27 3.25
CA TYR A 74 -2.83 14.07 2.60
C TYR A 74 -2.99 13.98 1.08
N PRO A 75 -2.73 15.06 0.32
CA PRO A 75 -2.71 14.99 -1.13
C PRO A 75 -1.66 13.96 -1.55
N ALA A 76 -2.07 12.94 -2.30
CA ALA A 76 -1.19 11.97 -2.93
C ALA A 76 -0.43 12.70 -4.04
N THR A 77 0.60 13.46 -3.69
CA THR A 77 1.47 14.11 -4.69
C THR A 77 2.50 13.13 -5.26
N HIS A 78 2.72 11.99 -4.59
CA HIS A 78 3.54 10.87 -5.04
C HIS A 78 2.98 9.57 -4.46
N GLY A 79 2.01 8.95 -5.14
CA GLY A 79 1.63 7.57 -4.82
C GLY A 79 2.81 6.64 -5.10
N ILE A 80 3.34 5.97 -4.09
CA ILE A 80 4.43 5.03 -4.29
C ILE A 80 3.82 3.64 -4.53
N GLY A 81 3.89 3.17 -5.77
CA GLY A 81 3.56 1.79 -6.12
C GLY A 81 4.67 0.86 -5.65
N PHE A 82 4.36 -0.15 -4.84
CA PHE A 82 5.33 -1.14 -4.37
C PHE A 82 4.88 -2.55 -4.78
N SER A 83 5.63 -3.18 -5.68
CA SER A 83 5.46 -4.59 -5.97
C SER A 83 6.38 -5.40 -5.06
N PHE A 84 5.84 -6.01 -4.01
CA PHE A 84 6.61 -6.90 -3.13
C PHE A 84 6.79 -8.27 -3.79
N LEU A 85 7.54 -8.34 -4.90
CA LEU A 85 8.10 -9.61 -5.36
C LEU A 85 9.29 -9.95 -4.45
N GLU A 86 9.01 -10.78 -3.43
CA GLU A 86 9.99 -11.35 -2.51
C GLU A 86 11.01 -10.34 -1.94
N TYR A 87 10.59 -9.51 -0.98
CA TYR A 87 11.54 -8.89 -0.06
C TYR A 87 11.62 -9.77 1.20
N ASN A 88 12.70 -10.55 1.28
CA ASN A 88 13.23 -10.95 2.58
C ASN A 88 13.51 -9.64 3.34
N VAL A 89 12.62 -9.28 4.26
CA VAL A 89 12.89 -8.21 5.21
C VAL A 89 13.95 -8.75 6.17
N GLU A 90 15.21 -8.64 5.76
CA GLU A 90 16.24 -8.32 6.73
C GLU A 90 15.81 -6.97 7.33
N TYR A 91 15.40 -7.04 8.59
CA TYR A 91 15.18 -5.89 9.44
C TYR A 91 16.47 -5.06 9.42
N ASP A 92 16.49 -3.97 8.65
CA ASP A 92 17.37 -2.85 8.94
C ASP A 92 16.87 -2.25 10.26
N ASN A 93 17.31 -2.86 11.36
CA ASN A 93 17.38 -2.21 12.66
C ASN A 93 18.41 -1.09 12.53
N ASP A 94 18.05 0.02 11.87
CA ASP A 94 18.73 1.30 12.09
C ASP A 94 18.24 1.84 13.44
N ASN A 95 18.78 1.19 14.47
CA ASN A 95 19.39 1.80 15.64
C ASN A 95 18.98 3.25 15.93
N ARG A 96 17.74 3.45 16.38
CA ARG A 96 17.43 4.57 17.28
C ARG A 96 17.87 4.24 18.70
N GLU A 97 19.18 4.17 18.92
CA GLU A 97 19.79 4.24 20.25
C GLU A 97 21.06 5.13 20.23
N ASN A 98 20.88 6.45 20.21
CA ASN A 98 21.48 7.44 21.14
C ASN A 98 21.22 8.88 20.68
#